data_AF-A0A961BRS8-F1
#
_entry.id   AF-A0A961BRS8-F1
#
_cell.length_a   1.000
_cell.length_b   1.000
_cell.length_c   1.000
_cell.angle_alpha   90.00
_cell.angle_beta   90.00
_cell.angle_gamma   90.00
#
_symmetry.space_group_name_H-M   'P 1'
#
loop_
_entity.id
_entity.type
_entity.pdbx_description
1 polymer ?
#
loop_
_entity_poly.entity_id
_entity_poly.type
_entity_poly.pdbx_seq_one_letter_code
_entity_poly.pdbx_strand_id
1 'polypeptide(L)'
;MGLMDNLKQGASSLADSVNKGVANMQQPSGGAAPPPGAAGPGPDALLRDLGALTWQDANGVLDDEGAAERQRVMQELANLAAAGGLDLSLRTGAAAAPPPPPAPAPGTPPPPPAGAA
;
A
#
# COMPACT_ATOMS: atom_id res chain seq x y z
N MET A 1 4.80 -15.77 -34.50
CA MET A 1 5.06 -16.26 -33.11
C MET A 1 3.89 -15.77 -32.27
N GLY A 2 2.93 -16.66 -32.07
CA GLY A 2 1.53 -16.31 -31.83
C GLY A 2 1.22 -15.89 -30.41
N LEU A 3 0.10 -15.19 -30.25
CA LEU A 3 -0.55 -14.82 -28.99
C LEU A 3 -0.63 -15.98 -27.97
N MET A 4 -0.63 -17.23 -28.42
CA MET A 4 -0.62 -18.43 -27.58
C MET A 4 0.70 -18.64 -26.82
N ASP A 5 1.83 -18.17 -27.36
CA ASP A 5 3.15 -18.20 -26.71
C ASP A 5 3.24 -17.12 -25.63
N ASN A 6 2.71 -15.93 -25.92
CA ASN A 6 2.55 -14.85 -24.94
C ASN A 6 1.59 -15.23 -23.80
N LEU A 7 0.56 -16.03 -24.06
CA LEU A 7 -0.37 -16.49 -23.01
C LEU A 7 0.30 -17.48 -22.05
N LYS A 8 1.14 -18.39 -22.57
CA LYS A 8 1.89 -19.34 -21.73
C LYS A 8 2.97 -18.64 -20.90
N GLN A 9 3.69 -17.69 -21.48
CA GLN A 9 4.65 -16.87 -20.72
C GLN A 9 3.95 -15.97 -19.68
N GLY A 10 2.78 -15.41 -20.02
CA GLY A 10 1.98 -14.59 -19.11
C GLY A 10 1.45 -15.38 -17.90
N ALA A 11 1.04 -16.63 -18.09
CA ALA A 11 0.55 -17.48 -17.00
C ALA A 11 1.66 -17.82 -15.99
N SER A 12 2.88 -18.11 -16.45
CA SER A 12 4.04 -18.31 -15.56
C SER A 12 4.40 -17.03 -14.80
N SER A 13 4.36 -15.88 -15.48
CA SER A 13 4.62 -14.57 -14.85
C SER A 13 3.55 -14.18 -13.82
N LEU A 14 2.29 -14.59 -14.03
CA LEU A 14 1.21 -14.35 -13.08
C LEU A 14 1.38 -15.20 -11.81
N ALA A 15 1.72 -16.48 -11.97
CA ALA A 15 1.97 -17.37 -10.84
C ALA A 15 3.15 -16.88 -9.98
N ASP A 16 4.24 -16.44 -10.61
CA ASP A 16 5.38 -15.84 -9.91
C ASP A 16 5.03 -14.50 -9.25
N SER A 17 4.17 -13.68 -9.87
CA SER A 17 3.73 -12.41 -9.29
C SER A 17 2.79 -12.61 -8.10
N VAL A 18 1.91 -13.61 -8.16
CA VAL A 18 1.01 -13.96 -7.06
C VAL A 18 1.81 -14.55 -5.89
N ASN A 19 2.75 -15.45 -6.15
CA ASN A 19 3.59 -16.04 -5.10
C ASN A 19 4.49 -14.99 -4.43
N LYS A 20 5.06 -14.05 -5.20
CA LYS A 20 5.79 -12.90 -4.67
C LYS A 20 4.88 -11.95 -3.90
N GLY A 21 3.66 -11.72 -4.39
CA GLY A 21 2.66 -10.89 -3.71
C GLY A 21 2.27 -11.47 -2.35
N VAL A 22 2.01 -12.78 -2.27
CA VAL A 22 1.66 -13.48 -1.02
C VAL A 22 2.85 -13.51 -0.05
N ALA A 23 4.06 -13.78 -0.53
CA ALA A 23 5.26 -13.71 0.32
C ALA A 23 5.54 -12.30 0.87
N ASN A 24 5.24 -11.25 0.10
CA ASN A 24 5.37 -9.86 0.53
C ASN A 24 4.22 -9.41 1.46
N MET A 25 3.04 -10.03 1.33
CA MET A 25 1.88 -9.82 2.22
C MET A 25 2.06 -10.56 3.55
N GLN A 26 2.86 -11.62 3.57
CA GLN A 26 3.21 -12.39 4.76
C GLN A 26 4.43 -11.84 5.52
N GLN A 27 5.13 -10.83 4.98
CA GLN A 27 6.00 -10.01 5.81
C GLN A 27 5.10 -9.09 6.65
N PRO A 28 5.03 -9.27 7.98
CA PRO A 28 4.43 -8.27 8.84
C PRO A 28 5.25 -7.00 8.67
N SER A 29 4.65 -6.03 7.99
CA SER A 29 5.15 -4.68 7.85
C SER A 29 5.37 -4.09 9.25
N GLY A 30 6.61 -4.21 9.74
CA GLY A 30 7.35 -3.23 10.55
C GLY A 30 6.61 -2.39 11.60
N GLY A 31 5.60 -2.95 12.26
CA GLY A 31 4.91 -2.37 13.40
C GLY A 31 4.88 -3.43 14.50
N ALA A 32 5.14 -3.01 15.73
CA ALA A 32 5.29 -3.84 16.91
C ALA A 32 4.45 -5.13 16.87
N ALA A 33 5.12 -6.27 17.06
CA ALA A 33 4.42 -7.53 17.30
C ALA A 33 3.35 -7.29 18.39
N PRO A 34 2.08 -7.63 18.15
CA PRO A 34 1.07 -7.52 19.19
C PRO A 34 1.54 -8.34 20.39
N PRO A 35 1.30 -7.88 21.63
CA PRO A 35 1.70 -8.60 22.82
C PRO A 35 1.19 -10.06 22.74
N PRO A 36 2.01 -11.04 23.16
CA PRO A 36 1.62 -12.45 23.11
C PRO A 36 0.36 -12.64 23.97
N GLY A 37 -0.79 -12.80 23.31
CA GLY A 37 -2.12 -12.89 23.94
C GLY A 37 -3.26 -12.21 23.16
N ALA A 38 -2.97 -11.32 22.20
CA ALA A 38 -4.00 -10.67 21.38
C ALA A 38 -4.36 -11.54 20.16
N ALA A 39 -5.17 -12.58 20.37
CA ALA A 39 -5.81 -13.36 19.31
C ALA A 39 -7.00 -12.61 18.69
N GLY A 40 -6.78 -11.35 18.27
CA GLY A 40 -7.80 -10.47 17.69
C GLY A 40 -7.25 -9.69 16.49
N PRO A 41 -8.13 -9.11 15.65
CA PRO A 41 -7.72 -8.24 14.56
C PRO A 41 -6.81 -7.12 15.09
N GLY A 42 -5.72 -6.84 14.38
CA GLY A 42 -4.83 -5.73 14.74
C GLY A 42 -5.56 -4.37 14.69
N PRO A 43 -5.02 -3.31 15.33
CA PRO A 43 -5.64 -1.98 15.36
C PRO A 43 -5.95 -1.43 13.96
N ASP A 44 -5.09 -1.70 12.97
CA ASP A 44 -5.32 -1.33 11.57
C ASP A 44 -6.54 -2.02 10.94
N ALA A 45 -6.83 -3.27 11.31
CA ALA A 45 -7.99 -3.98 10.82
C ALA A 45 -9.28 -3.35 11.35
N LEU A 46 -9.32 -3.03 12.64
CA LEU A 46 -10.46 -2.36 13.28
C LEU A 46 -10.72 -0.97 12.68
N LEU A 47 -9.67 -0.20 12.39
CA LEU A 47 -9.81 1.10 11.73
C LEU A 47 -10.35 0.98 10.30
N ARG A 48 -9.90 -0.05 9.55
CA ARG A 48 -10.42 -0.33 8.21
C ARG A 48 -11.89 -0.74 8.25
N ASP A 49 -12.26 -1.61 9.18
CA ASP A 49 -13.63 -2.10 9.34
C ASP A 49 -14.56 -0.95 9.75
N LEU A 50 -14.12 -0.08 10.66
CA LEU A 50 -14.85 1.16 10.99
C LEU A 50 -15.06 2.04 9.75
N GLY A 51 -14.04 2.19 8.90
CA GLY A 51 -14.14 2.93 7.64
C GLY A 51 -15.16 2.34 6.67
N ALA A 52 -15.21 1.01 6.54
CA ALA A 52 -16.17 0.33 5.69
C ALA A 52 -17.60 0.49 6.21
N LEU A 53 -17.81 0.30 7.51
CA LEU A 53 -19.13 0.42 8.15
C LEU A 53 -19.65 1.86 8.12
N THR A 54 -18.78 2.85 8.34
CA THR A 54 -19.16 4.27 8.21
C THR A 54 -19.50 4.66 6.77
N TRP A 55 -18.80 4.11 5.78
CA TRP A 55 -19.17 4.30 4.38
C TRP A 55 -20.55 3.66 4.07
N GLN A 56 -20.81 2.45 4.54
CA GLN A 56 -22.11 1.79 4.35
C GLN A 56 -23.25 2.60 5.00
N ASP A 57 -23.01 3.15 6.19
CA ASP A 57 -23.98 4.01 6.89
C ASP A 57 -24.29 5.27 6.07
N ALA A 58 -23.25 5.95 5.59
CA ALA A 58 -23.37 7.16 4.77
C ALA A 58 -24.10 6.92 3.44
N ASN A 59 -24.05 5.70 2.91
CA ASN A 59 -24.73 5.32 1.66
C ASN A 59 -26.09 4.64 1.90
N GLY A 60 -26.54 4.52 3.15
CA GLY A 60 -27.80 3.87 3.50
C GLY A 60 -27.84 2.36 3.20
N VAL A 61 -26.67 1.72 3.17
CA VAL A 61 -26.50 0.28 2.90
C VAL A 61 -26.26 -0.51 4.19
N LEU A 62 -26.03 0.18 5.32
CA LEU A 62 -25.78 -0.46 6.61
C LEU A 62 -27.07 -1.10 7.15
N ASP A 63 -26.99 -2.38 7.49
CA ASP A 63 -28.04 -3.15 8.14
C ASP A 63 -27.88 -3.16 9.67
N ASP A 64 -28.83 -3.77 10.38
CA ASP A 64 -28.81 -3.85 11.85
C ASP A 64 -27.58 -4.61 12.38
N GLU A 65 -27.10 -5.60 11.63
CA GLU A 65 -25.91 -6.38 11.97
C GLU A 65 -24.64 -5.53 11.81
N GLY A 66 -24.52 -4.76 10.72
CA GLY A 66 -23.46 -3.78 10.52
C GLY A 66 -23.48 -2.65 11.55
N ALA A 67 -24.66 -2.23 12.01
CA ALA A 67 -24.78 -1.24 13.09
C ALA A 67 -24.27 -1.78 14.44
N ALA A 68 -24.57 -3.05 14.75
CA ALA A 68 -24.05 -3.73 15.94
C ALA A 68 -22.52 -3.93 15.86
N GLU A 69 -22.01 -4.34 14.69
CA GLU A 69 -20.58 -4.52 14.48
C GLU A 69 -19.83 -3.18 14.59
N ARG A 70 -20.41 -2.08 14.10
CA ARG A 70 -19.84 -0.74 14.27
C ARG A 70 -19.66 -0.38 15.75
N GLN A 71 -20.68 -0.66 16.59
CA GLN A 71 -20.58 -0.42 18.03
C GLN A 71 -19.49 -1.28 18.68
N ARG A 72 -19.40 -2.55 18.30
CA ARG A 72 -18.36 -3.46 18.77
C ARG A 72 -16.96 -2.96 18.41
N VAL A 73 -16.72 -2.63 17.14
CA VAL A 73 -15.43 -2.12 16.64
C VAL A 73 -15.04 -0.82 17.36
N MET A 74 -15.99 0.08 17.58
CA MET A 74 -15.74 1.30 18.35
C MET A 74 -15.33 1.01 19.80
N GLN A 75 -15.95 0.01 20.44
CA GLN A 75 -15.60 -0.37 21.80
C GLN A 75 -14.21 -1.03 21.88
N GLU A 76 -13.85 -1.89 20.91
CA GLU A 76 -12.52 -2.47 20.81
C GLU A 76 -11.44 -1.40 20.58
N LEU A 77 -11.70 -0.42 19.71
CA LEU A 77 -10.80 0.73 19.49
C LEU A 77 -10.66 1.61 20.74
N ALA A 78 -11.74 1.84 21.49
CA ALA A 78 -11.68 2.59 22.75
C ALA A 78 -10.81 1.87 23.79
N ASN A 79 -10.90 0.54 23.88
CA ASN A 79 -10.06 -0.26 24.76
C ASN A 79 -8.58 -0.20 24.35
N LEU A 80 -8.29 -0.28 23.03
CA LEU A 80 -6.93 -0.15 22.52
C LEU A 80 -6.35 1.25 22.74
N ALA A 81 -7.17 2.30 22.60
CA ALA A 81 -6.77 3.66 22.89
C ALA A 81 -6.43 3.84 24.38
N ALA A 82 -7.25 3.28 25.27
CA ALA A 82 -6.99 3.30 26.72
C ALA A 82 -5.72 2.52 27.10
N ALA A 83 -5.40 1.45 26.36
CA ALA A 83 -4.18 0.66 26.53
C ALA A 83 -2.93 1.29 25.89
N GLY A 84 -3.06 2.42 25.19
CA GLY A 84 -1.96 3.08 24.48
C GLY A 84 -1.46 2.32 23.24
N GLY A 85 -2.26 1.40 22.70
CA GLY A 85 -1.91 0.55 21.55
C GLY A 85 -2.19 1.17 20.18
N LEU A 86 -2.73 2.39 20.13
CA LEU A 86 -3.01 3.11 18.88
C LEU A 86 -1.82 4.00 18.48
N ASP A 87 -1.04 3.59 17.48
CA ASP A 87 -0.06 4.45 16.81
C ASP A 87 -0.73 5.23 15.69
N LEU A 88 -1.10 6.48 15.95
CA LEU A 88 -1.68 7.40 14.96
C LEU A 88 -0.63 8.25 14.24
N SER A 89 0.65 7.87 14.34
CA SER A 89 1.73 8.62 13.71
C SER A 89 1.66 8.48 12.18
N LEU A 90 1.69 9.62 11.49
CA LEU A 90 1.81 9.67 10.03
C LEU A 90 3.19 9.13 9.61
N ARG A 91 3.23 7.90 9.10
CA ARG A 91 4.43 7.33 8.46
C ARG A 91 4.41 7.65 6.97
N THR A 92 5.01 8.78 6.59
CA THR A 92 5.23 9.11 5.18
C THR A 92 6.34 8.22 4.63
N GLY A 93 6.00 7.04 4.12
CA GLY A 93 6.95 6.06 3.57
C GLY A 93 7.65 6.47 2.27
N ALA A 94 7.64 7.76 1.91
CA ALA A 94 8.36 8.24 0.74
C ALA A 94 9.85 8.31 1.06
N ALA A 95 10.59 7.26 0.69
CA ALA A 95 12.03 7.40 0.48
C ALA A 95 12.24 8.57 -0.48
N ALA A 96 13.03 9.57 -0.07
CA ALA A 96 13.34 10.71 -0.91
C ALA A 96 13.82 10.20 -2.28
N ALA A 97 13.16 10.66 -3.36
CA ALA A 97 13.56 10.29 -4.70
C ALA A 97 15.05 10.66 -4.88
N PRO A 98 15.89 9.76 -5.44
CA PRO A 98 17.28 10.08 -5.70
C PRO A 98 17.34 11.34 -6.59
N PRO A 99 18.36 12.20 -6.40
CA PRO A 99 18.49 13.42 -7.20
C PRO A 99 18.50 13.06 -8.69
N PRO A 100 17.92 13.91 -9.56
CA PRO A 100 17.96 13.68 -11.00
C PRO A 100 19.42 13.58 -11.47
N PRO A 101 19.73 12.74 -12.48
CA PRO A 101 21.06 12.65 -13.03
C PRO A 101 21.52 14.03 -13.55
N PRO A 102 22.82 14.36 -13.45
CA PRO A 102 23.35 15.62 -13.96
C PRO A 102 23.04 15.75 -15.45
N ALA A 103 22.60 16.93 -15.87
CA ALA A 103 22.31 17.22 -17.26
C ALA A 103 23.55 16.98 -18.13
N PRO A 104 23.40 16.43 -19.35
CA PRO A 104 24.52 16.29 -20.27
C PRO A 104 25.11 17.68 -20.54
N ALA A 105 26.44 17.78 -20.47
CA ALA A 105 27.15 19.02 -20.75
C ALA A 105 26.76 19.54 -22.15
N PRO A 106 26.54 20.86 -22.32
CA PRO A 106 26.22 21.43 -23.63
C PRO A 106 27.26 21.00 -24.67
N GLY A 107 26.80 20.33 -25.72
CA GLY A 107 27.65 19.94 -26.84
C GLY A 107 28.36 21.16 -27.42
N THR A 108 29.65 21.02 -27.74
CA THR A 108 30.42 22.09 -28.37
C THR A 108 29.73 22.52 -29.67
N PRO A 109 29.60 23.84 -29.92
CA PRO A 109 28.94 24.32 -31.12
C PRO A 109 29.63 23.77 -32.38
N PRO A 110 28.87 23.50 -33.45
CA PRO A 110 29.42 22.97 -34.69
C PRO A 110 30.47 23.94 -35.26
N PRO A 111 31.54 23.42 -35.88
CA PRO A 111 32.56 24.25 -36.49
C PRO A 111 31.95 25.14 -37.60
N PRO A 112 32.42 26.39 -37.75
CA PRO A 112 31.93 27.27 -38.81
C PRO A 112 32.24 26.67 -40.19
N PRO A 113 31.36 26.84 -41.18
CA PRO A 113 31.62 26.41 -42.54
C PRO A 113 32.89 27.08 -43.07
N ALA A 114 33.84 26.27 -43.56
CA ALA A 114 35.03 26.77 -44.21
C ALA A 114 34.61 27.58 -45.45
N GLY A 115 35.00 28.85 -45.49
CA GLY A 115 34.64 29.76 -46.57
C GLY A 115 35.02 29.19 -47.94
N ALA A 116 34.06 29.17 -48.85
CA ALA A 116 34.32 29.00 -50.27
C ALA A 116 34.93 30.30 -50.80
N ALA A 117 36.14 30.21 -51.35
CA ALA A 117 36.71 31.21 -52.25
C ALA A 117 36.08 31.08 -53.65
#